data_AF-A0A1G8J8J9-F1
#
_entry.id   AF-A0A1G8J8J9-F1
#
_cell.length_a   1.000
_cell.length_b   1.000
_cell.length_c   1.000
_cell.angle_alpha   90.00
_cell.angle_beta   90.00
_cell.angle_gamma   90.00
#
_symmetry.space_group_name_H-M   'P 1'
#
loop_
_entity.id
_entity.type
_entity.pdbx_description
1 polymer ?
#
loop_
_entity_poly.entity_id
_entity_poly.type
_entity_poly.pdbx_seq_one_letter_code
_entity_poly.pdbx_strand_id
1 'polypeptide(L)'
;MNRKEAIENKGHTVLVDSHPDCVCYGVLTDIDTPENKIWQGTVKINGIHTVNTARIASHPPYQEGEEVTVSGTKIRPFTGKTTHSYRASLLNAIQVLEKETNGSIKELEEEKQQLQELRVDLGNKRGKAEDPFLYFHLTEEYKEIILQEQSYDEKMSLEGCPFEMDWFDTKANRWTKVMHENQWVFKTATGKRIRLQPKDTIRIHKEQFEPFQILLNELESPSKQSLARLMHYYGFQRKHMVQCHNTLLRQLLEAEEDRQFSGVNFIICQKNESFLMIQHRYERKLHSDRDDYVYDRFECTSDLNERQVITYTNMQTSQ
;
A
#
# COMPACT_ATOMS: atom_id res chain seq x y z
N MET A 1 20.08 -20.51 44.30
CA MET A 1 21.17 -20.41 45.30
C MET A 1 21.34 -21.76 45.99
N ASN A 2 22.58 -22.22 46.20
CA ASN A 2 22.85 -23.48 46.90
C ASN A 2 22.88 -23.30 48.44
N ARG A 3 22.91 -24.38 49.22
CA ARG A 3 22.83 -24.31 50.69
C ARG A 3 23.99 -23.52 51.33
N LYS A 4 25.19 -23.60 50.76
CA LYS A 4 26.38 -22.90 51.26
C LYS A 4 26.28 -21.39 50.99
N GLU A 5 25.91 -21.04 49.77
CA GLU A 5 25.63 -19.65 49.37
C GLU A 5 24.51 -19.03 50.22
N ALA A 6 23.47 -19.80 50.56
CA ALA A 6 22.38 -19.31 51.42
C ALA A 6 22.89 -18.88 52.80
N ILE A 7 23.73 -19.70 53.42
CA ILE A 7 24.32 -19.39 54.74
C ILE A 7 25.20 -18.13 54.66
N GLU A 8 25.98 -17.98 53.59
CA GLU A 8 26.83 -16.80 53.36
C GLU A 8 26.00 -15.53 53.11
N ASN A 9 24.83 -15.66 52.47
CA ASN A 9 23.92 -14.54 52.19
C ASN A 9 22.90 -14.30 53.31
N LYS A 10 23.01 -14.97 54.47
CA LYS A 10 22.16 -14.68 55.64
C LYS A 10 22.40 -13.22 56.08
N GLY A 11 21.33 -12.47 56.32
CA GLY A 11 21.38 -11.04 56.65
C GLY A 11 21.64 -10.11 55.46
N HIS A 12 21.85 -10.65 54.25
CA HIS A 12 22.06 -9.84 53.04
C HIS A 12 20.77 -9.74 52.22
N THR A 13 20.73 -8.74 51.33
CA THR A 13 19.62 -8.58 50.38
C THR A 13 19.67 -9.66 49.30
N VAL A 14 18.53 -10.28 49.04
CA VAL A 14 18.32 -11.31 48.03
C VAL A 14 17.12 -10.96 47.16
N LEU A 15 17.03 -11.58 45.98
CA LEU A 15 15.85 -11.52 45.12
C LEU A 15 14.94 -12.72 45.40
N VAL A 16 13.65 -12.45 45.52
CA VAL A 16 12.60 -13.45 45.74
C VAL A 16 11.71 -13.51 44.51
N ASP A 17 11.73 -14.67 43.85
CA ASP A 17 10.98 -15.00 42.63
C ASP A 17 9.87 -16.01 42.98
N SER A 18 8.96 -15.57 43.86
CA SER A 18 7.88 -16.43 44.38
C SER A 18 6.57 -16.30 43.63
N HIS A 19 6.38 -15.19 42.91
CA HIS A 19 5.19 -14.85 42.15
C HIS A 19 5.56 -14.67 40.66
N PRO A 20 4.80 -15.23 39.71
CA PRO A 20 5.15 -15.23 38.28
C PRO A 20 5.33 -13.82 37.68
N ASP A 21 4.60 -12.85 38.23
CA ASP A 21 4.56 -11.47 37.72
C ASP A 21 5.28 -10.45 38.62
N CYS A 22 6.01 -10.90 39.64
CA CYS A 22 6.70 -10.00 40.57
C CYS A 22 7.97 -10.62 41.15
N VAL A 23 9.06 -9.88 41.08
CA VAL A 23 10.30 -10.20 41.80
C VAL A 23 10.50 -9.14 42.88
N CYS A 24 10.74 -9.58 44.11
CA CYS A 24 10.92 -8.70 45.27
C CYS A 24 12.37 -8.66 45.74
N TYR A 25 12.75 -7.54 46.34
CA TYR A 25 13.92 -7.45 47.21
C TYR A 25 13.52 -7.84 48.63
N GLY A 26 14.38 -8.56 49.32
CA GLY A 26 14.22 -8.79 50.74
C GLY A 26 15.51 -9.23 51.41
N VAL A 27 15.52 -9.20 52.74
CA VAL A 27 16.66 -9.64 53.55
C VAL A 27 16.43 -11.07 54.01
N LEU A 28 17.37 -11.97 53.73
CA LEU A 28 17.29 -13.36 54.17
C LEU A 28 17.52 -13.44 55.69
N THR A 29 16.46 -13.62 56.48
CA THR A 29 16.52 -13.60 57.95
C THR A 29 16.78 -14.98 58.53
N ASP A 30 16.19 -16.02 57.95
CA ASP A 30 16.38 -17.39 58.43
C ASP A 30 16.44 -18.44 57.33
N ILE A 31 17.03 -19.59 57.63
CA ILE A 31 17.31 -20.66 56.68
C ILE A 31 17.04 -22.01 57.36
N ASP A 32 16.05 -22.73 56.84
CA ASP A 32 15.76 -24.11 57.24
C ASP A 32 16.32 -25.09 56.19
N THR A 33 17.10 -26.07 56.65
CA THR A 33 17.81 -27.04 55.78
C THR A 33 17.47 -28.49 56.14
N PRO A 34 16.22 -28.93 55.93
CA PRO A 34 15.84 -30.31 56.22
C PRO A 34 16.62 -31.33 55.37
N GLU A 35 17.00 -32.45 55.98
CA GLU A 35 17.69 -33.53 55.29
C GLU A 35 16.85 -34.05 54.10
N ASN A 36 17.50 -34.27 52.96
CA ASN A 36 16.89 -34.75 51.71
C ASN A 36 15.73 -33.89 51.12
N LYS A 37 15.57 -32.64 51.56
CA LYS A 37 14.59 -31.70 51.01
C LYS A 37 15.25 -30.42 50.50
N ILE A 38 14.52 -29.70 49.64
CA ILE A 38 14.92 -28.35 49.22
C ILE A 38 14.89 -27.45 50.46
N TRP A 39 15.95 -26.66 50.66
CA TRP A 39 16.03 -25.74 51.78
C TRP A 39 15.00 -24.61 51.62
N GLN A 40 14.55 -24.04 52.74
CA GLN A 40 13.61 -22.93 52.77
C GLN A 40 14.27 -21.73 53.43
N GLY A 41 13.99 -20.53 52.92
CA GLY A 41 14.45 -19.29 53.49
C GLY A 41 13.28 -18.42 53.92
N THR A 42 13.36 -17.83 55.11
CA THR A 42 12.48 -16.75 55.52
C THR A 42 13.12 -15.44 55.08
N VAL A 43 12.39 -14.67 54.27
CA VAL A 43 12.86 -13.41 53.72
C VAL A 43 11.93 -12.29 54.15
N LYS A 44 12.50 -11.23 54.70
CA LYS A 44 11.78 -10.00 55.02
C LYS A 44 11.79 -9.07 53.83
N ILE A 45 10.62 -8.84 53.23
CA ILE A 45 10.49 -8.03 52.01
C ILE A 45 10.75 -6.56 52.33
N ASN A 46 11.62 -5.91 51.55
CA ASN A 46 11.97 -4.50 51.71
C ASN A 46 11.76 -3.68 50.43
N GLY A 47 11.49 -4.33 49.29
CA GLY A 47 11.22 -3.63 48.04
C GLY A 47 10.78 -4.55 46.92
N ILE A 48 10.51 -3.94 45.76
CA ILE A 48 10.09 -4.60 44.53
C ILE A 48 11.16 -4.36 43.47
N HIS A 49 11.61 -5.44 42.83
CA HIS A 49 12.59 -5.40 41.76
C HIS A 49 11.91 -5.19 40.41
N THR A 50 10.97 -6.06 40.05
CA THR A 50 10.26 -6.03 38.76
C THR A 50 8.79 -6.42 38.94
N VAL A 51 7.93 -5.81 38.14
CA VAL A 51 6.50 -6.17 38.02
C VAL A 51 6.17 -6.33 36.54
N ASN A 52 5.47 -7.41 36.19
CA ASN A 52 5.15 -7.72 34.80
C ASN A 52 3.72 -7.32 34.42
N THR A 53 2.87 -6.97 35.40
CA THR A 53 1.46 -6.61 35.14
C THR A 53 0.98 -5.45 36.00
N ALA A 54 0.12 -4.60 35.41
CA ALA A 54 -0.49 -3.46 36.10
C ALA A 54 -1.35 -3.88 37.31
N ARG A 55 -1.96 -5.07 37.26
CA ARG A 55 -2.74 -5.64 38.36
C ARG A 55 -1.86 -5.86 39.60
N ILE A 56 -0.67 -6.41 39.39
CA ILE A 56 0.29 -6.72 40.45
C ILE A 56 1.02 -5.46 40.93
N ALA A 57 1.29 -4.51 40.04
CA ALA A 57 1.78 -3.19 40.45
C ALA A 57 0.78 -2.45 41.37
N SER A 58 -0.52 -2.61 41.11
CA SER A 58 -1.60 -1.98 41.89
C SER A 58 -1.86 -2.70 43.21
N HIS A 59 -1.66 -4.02 43.24
CA HIS A 59 -1.83 -4.87 44.42
C HIS A 59 -0.63 -5.83 44.54
N PRO A 60 0.50 -5.36 45.08
CA PRO A 60 1.67 -6.22 45.26
C PRO A 60 1.34 -7.43 46.14
N PRO A 61 1.92 -8.60 45.84
CA PRO A 61 1.65 -9.83 46.58
C PRO A 61 2.18 -9.80 48.02
N TYR A 62 3.13 -8.92 48.31
CA TYR A 62 3.76 -8.76 49.61
C TYR A 62 3.80 -7.29 50.00
N GLN A 63 3.74 -7.01 51.30
CA GLN A 63 3.87 -5.67 51.86
C GLN A 63 5.28 -5.38 52.38
N GLU A 64 5.58 -4.10 52.60
CA GLU A 64 6.84 -3.68 53.21
C GLU A 64 6.99 -4.28 54.61
N GLY A 65 8.09 -4.98 54.84
CA GLY A 65 8.41 -5.61 56.12
C GLY A 65 7.74 -6.97 56.36
N GLU A 66 6.96 -7.49 55.40
CA GLU A 66 6.36 -8.81 55.48
C GLU A 66 7.43 -9.92 55.44
N GLU A 67 7.29 -10.92 56.30
CA GLU A 67 8.19 -12.07 56.35
C GLU A 67 7.54 -13.26 55.63
N VAL A 68 8.24 -13.77 54.62
CA VAL A 68 7.71 -14.80 53.73
C VAL A 68 8.69 -15.97 53.69
N THR A 69 8.18 -17.19 53.91
CA THR A 69 8.96 -18.42 53.78
C THR A 69 8.83 -18.96 52.36
N VAL A 70 9.95 -19.05 51.65
CA VAL A 70 9.99 -19.50 50.25
C VAL A 70 11.05 -20.57 50.04
N SER A 71 10.82 -21.42 49.03
CA SER A 71 11.81 -22.41 48.59
C SER A 71 13.10 -21.74 48.14
N GLY A 72 14.26 -22.30 48.50
CA GLY A 72 15.57 -21.83 48.06
C GLY A 72 15.78 -21.78 46.55
N THR A 73 14.96 -22.50 45.78
CA THR A 73 14.92 -22.41 44.30
C THR A 73 14.41 -21.05 43.81
N LYS A 74 13.61 -20.35 44.64
CA LYS A 74 13.02 -19.04 44.36
C LYS A 74 13.86 -17.88 44.92
N ILE A 75 15.00 -18.18 45.55
CA ILE A 75 15.91 -17.19 46.12
C ILE A 75 17.18 -17.08 45.27
N ARG A 76 17.51 -15.86 44.85
CA ARG A 76 18.72 -15.55 44.08
C ARG A 76 19.57 -14.50 44.80
N PRO A 77 20.91 -14.61 44.78
CA PRO A 77 21.77 -13.59 45.38
C PRO A 77 21.60 -12.26 44.64
N PHE A 78 21.67 -11.16 45.37
CA PHE A 78 21.70 -9.81 44.80
C PHE A 78 23.02 -9.13 45.17
N THR A 79 23.78 -8.71 44.16
CA THR A 79 25.10 -8.08 44.33
C THR A 79 25.06 -6.56 44.19
N GLY A 80 23.89 -5.97 43.96
CA GLY A 80 23.70 -4.53 43.82
C GLY A 80 23.49 -3.82 45.15
N LYS A 81 23.40 -2.48 45.11
CA LYS A 81 22.98 -1.67 46.25
C LYS A 81 21.48 -1.43 46.17
N THR A 82 20.74 -1.80 47.21
CA THR A 82 19.35 -1.36 47.39
C THR A 82 19.32 -0.06 48.16
N THR A 83 19.24 1.07 47.47
CA THR A 83 19.13 2.41 48.08
C THR A 83 17.70 2.93 48.12
N HIS A 84 16.74 2.14 47.65
CA HIS A 84 15.36 2.59 47.48
C HIS A 84 14.47 2.00 48.57
N SER A 85 13.62 2.85 49.16
CA SER A 85 12.50 2.40 49.99
C SER A 85 11.54 1.56 49.16
N TYR A 86 10.69 0.77 49.83
CA TYR A 86 9.70 -0.06 49.16
C TYR A 86 8.89 0.73 48.12
N ARG A 87 8.39 1.91 48.50
CA ARG A 87 7.66 2.82 47.61
C ARG A 87 8.48 3.27 46.41
N ALA A 88 9.75 3.65 46.61
CA ALA A 88 10.61 4.10 45.52
C ALA A 88 10.94 2.95 44.55
N SER A 89 11.13 1.73 45.08
CA SER A 89 11.37 0.54 44.28
C SER A 89 10.14 0.13 43.43
N LEU A 90 8.94 0.23 44.00
CA LEU A 90 7.69 0.02 43.28
C LEU A 90 7.48 1.05 42.16
N LEU A 91 7.73 2.33 42.43
CA LEU A 91 7.62 3.39 41.40
C LEU A 91 8.57 3.14 40.22
N ASN A 92 9.82 2.74 40.51
CA ASN A 92 10.77 2.40 39.46
C ASN A 92 10.32 1.19 38.64
N ALA A 93 9.82 0.14 39.31
CA ALA A 93 9.31 -1.05 38.64
C ALA A 93 8.09 -0.73 37.74
N ILE A 94 7.22 0.20 38.17
CA ILE A 94 6.11 0.71 37.36
C ILE A 94 6.62 1.47 36.12
N GLN A 95 7.61 2.36 36.29
CA GLN A 95 8.16 3.13 35.17
C GLN A 95 8.80 2.23 34.10
N VAL A 96 9.47 1.15 34.52
CA VAL A 96 10.00 0.14 33.61
C VAL A 96 8.87 -0.56 32.86
N LEU A 97 7.83 -0.99 33.57
CA LEU A 97 6.66 -1.63 32.96
C LEU A 97 5.93 -0.70 31.97
N GLU A 98 5.76 0.59 32.30
CA GLU A 98 5.18 1.59 31.40
C GLU A 98 6.01 1.74 30.13
N LYS A 99 7.34 1.79 30.25
CA LYS A 99 8.24 1.91 29.10
C LYS A 99 8.17 0.68 28.19
N GLU A 100 8.15 -0.52 28.76
CA GLU A 100 7.99 -1.78 28.02
C GLU A 100 6.63 -1.87 27.33
N THR A 101 5.56 -1.46 28.03
CA THR A 101 4.20 -1.43 27.48
C THR A 101 4.10 -0.44 26.32
N ASN A 102 4.67 0.76 26.45
CA ASN A 102 4.68 1.75 25.38
C ASN A 102 5.49 1.28 24.15
N GLY A 103 6.61 0.58 24.38
CA GLY A 103 7.36 -0.06 23.29
C GLY A 103 6.50 -1.08 22.54
N SER A 104 5.81 -1.95 23.28
CA SER A 104 4.92 -2.97 22.73
C SER A 104 3.72 -2.37 21.97
N ILE A 105 3.14 -1.27 22.47
CA ILE A 105 2.06 -0.55 21.78
C ILE A 105 2.56 -0.03 20.43
N LYS A 106 3.76 0.56 20.39
CA LYS A 106 4.34 1.08 19.15
C LYS A 106 4.56 -0.05 18.13
N GLU A 107 5.12 -1.18 18.56
CA GLU A 107 5.31 -2.35 17.69
C GLU A 107 3.98 -2.88 17.14
N LEU A 108 2.95 -2.97 17.98
CA LEU A 108 1.61 -3.39 17.56
C LEU A 108 0.92 -2.38 16.62
N GLU A 109 1.19 -1.08 16.78
CA GLU A 109 0.71 -0.04 15.86
C GLU A 109 1.40 -0.15 14.49
N GLU A 110 2.70 -0.39 14.46
CA GLU A 110 3.46 -0.64 13.24
C GLU A 110 2.96 -1.91 12.53
N GLU A 111 2.74 -3.00 13.26
CA GLU A 111 2.16 -4.25 12.71
C GLU A 111 0.74 -4.03 12.19
N LYS A 112 -0.11 -3.30 12.94
CA LYS A 112 -1.46 -2.94 12.50
C LYS A 112 -1.42 -2.13 11.20
N GLN A 113 -0.49 -1.19 11.06
CA GLN A 113 -0.33 -0.40 9.84
C GLN A 113 0.08 -1.29 8.66
N GLN A 114 1.06 -2.19 8.85
CA GLN A 114 1.46 -3.16 7.82
C GLN A 114 0.30 -4.06 7.40
N LEU A 115 -0.52 -4.53 8.35
CA LEU A 115 -1.71 -5.34 8.05
C LEU A 115 -2.78 -4.53 7.32
N GLN A 116 -2.92 -3.23 7.60
CA GLN A 116 -3.85 -2.35 6.87
C GLN A 116 -3.39 -2.10 5.43
N GLU A 117 -2.10 -1.85 5.21
CA GLU A 117 -1.49 -1.72 3.89
C GLU A 117 -1.67 -3.02 3.10
N LEU A 118 -1.35 -4.17 3.71
CA LEU A 118 -1.56 -5.49 3.11
C LEU A 118 -3.05 -5.75 2.81
N ARG A 119 -3.98 -5.30 3.68
CA ARG A 119 -5.42 -5.41 3.43
C ARG A 119 -5.89 -4.55 2.27
N VAL A 120 -5.31 -3.36 2.08
CA VAL A 120 -5.58 -2.53 0.90
C VAL A 120 -5.03 -3.20 -0.35
N ASP A 121 -3.80 -3.69 -0.31
CA ASP A 121 -3.15 -4.39 -1.43
C ASP A 121 -3.87 -5.68 -1.84
N LEU A 122 -4.36 -6.44 -0.86
CA LEU A 122 -5.13 -7.67 -1.08
C LEU A 122 -6.61 -7.39 -1.38
N GLY A 123 -7.19 -6.36 -0.77
CA GLY A 123 -8.56 -5.91 -0.98
C GLY A 123 -8.79 -5.36 -2.40
N ASN A 124 -7.77 -4.72 -2.97
CA ASN A 124 -7.76 -4.31 -4.38
C ASN A 124 -7.68 -5.52 -5.34
N LYS A 125 -7.37 -6.73 -4.85
CA LYS A 125 -7.27 -7.94 -5.69
C LYS A 125 -8.47 -8.86 -5.62
N ARG A 126 -9.40 -8.74 -4.67
CA ARG A 126 -10.62 -9.57 -4.62
C ARG A 126 -11.83 -8.85 -3.98
N GLY A 127 -12.73 -8.35 -4.83
CA GLY A 127 -14.17 -8.57 -4.62
C GLY A 127 -14.96 -7.49 -3.88
N LYS A 128 -15.05 -6.30 -4.46
CA LYS A 128 -16.35 -5.85 -4.97
C LYS A 128 -16.22 -5.89 -6.50
N ALA A 129 -17.23 -6.34 -7.23
CA ALA A 129 -17.34 -5.90 -8.61
C ALA A 129 -17.59 -4.40 -8.49
N GLU A 130 -16.50 -3.63 -8.38
CA GLU A 130 -16.59 -2.20 -8.61
C GLU A 130 -17.30 -2.05 -9.94
N ASP A 131 -18.29 -1.17 -9.97
CA ASP A 131 -18.93 -0.80 -11.22
C ASP A 131 -17.78 -0.50 -12.21
N PRO A 132 -17.69 -1.25 -13.32
CA PRO A 132 -16.57 -1.11 -14.23
C PRO A 132 -16.69 0.17 -15.05
N PHE A 133 -17.67 1.03 -14.76
CA PHE A 133 -17.88 2.31 -15.40
C PHE A 133 -17.68 3.48 -14.42
N LEU A 134 -17.16 4.59 -14.96
CA LEU A 134 -17.23 5.92 -14.37
C LEU A 134 -18.41 6.67 -14.99
N TYR A 135 -19.11 7.47 -14.19
CA TYR A 135 -20.32 8.20 -14.60
C TYR A 135 -20.06 9.70 -14.66
N PHE A 136 -20.51 10.31 -15.75
CA PHE A 136 -20.30 11.71 -16.08
C PHE A 136 -21.62 12.38 -16.42
N HIS A 137 -21.72 13.66 -16.11
CA HIS A 137 -22.71 14.56 -16.69
C HIS A 137 -22.07 15.42 -17.76
N LEU A 138 -22.79 15.61 -18.86
CA LEU A 138 -22.42 16.62 -19.85
C LEU A 138 -22.73 18.01 -19.31
N THR A 139 -21.75 18.90 -19.32
CA THR A 139 -21.93 20.32 -18.99
C THR A 139 -21.25 21.20 -20.03
N GLU A 140 -21.53 22.50 -20.01
CA GLU A 140 -20.93 23.47 -20.91
C GLU A 140 -20.24 24.55 -20.09
N GLU A 141 -18.95 24.73 -20.30
CA GLU A 141 -18.13 25.77 -19.69
C GLU A 141 -17.40 26.52 -20.80
N TYR A 142 -17.46 27.86 -20.80
CA TYR A 142 -16.77 28.70 -21.79
C TYR A 142 -17.05 28.38 -23.28
N LYS A 143 -18.22 27.81 -23.59
CA LYS A 143 -18.66 27.31 -24.93
C LYS A 143 -18.05 25.97 -25.35
N GLU A 144 -17.33 25.31 -24.46
CA GLU A 144 -16.85 23.95 -24.64
C GLU A 144 -17.71 22.98 -23.85
N ILE A 145 -17.93 21.80 -24.41
CA ILE A 145 -18.67 20.74 -23.74
C ILE A 145 -17.68 19.89 -22.97
N ILE A 146 -17.95 19.68 -21.70
CA ILE A 146 -17.09 18.92 -20.80
C ILE A 146 -17.86 17.76 -20.18
N LEU A 147 -17.11 16.73 -19.79
CA LEU A 147 -17.55 15.61 -18.97
C LEU A 147 -17.18 15.91 -17.52
N GLN A 148 -18.18 16.05 -16.66
CA GLN A 148 -17.99 16.26 -15.23
C GLN A 148 -18.31 14.96 -14.47
N GLU A 149 -17.32 14.39 -13.78
CA GLU A 149 -17.47 13.14 -13.05
C GLU A 149 -18.36 13.30 -11.83
N GLN A 150 -19.31 12.37 -11.64
CA GLN A 150 -20.26 12.42 -10.54
C GLN A 150 -19.64 12.23 -9.14
N SER A 151 -18.51 11.52 -9.05
CA SER A 151 -17.96 11.07 -7.76
C SER A 151 -16.96 12.06 -7.15
N TYR A 152 -16.07 12.62 -7.97
CA TYR A 152 -14.94 13.43 -7.49
C TYR A 152 -14.90 14.85 -8.09
N ASP A 153 -15.94 15.25 -8.84
CA ASP A 153 -16.04 16.56 -9.50
C ASP A 153 -14.88 16.85 -10.49
N GLU A 154 -14.20 15.79 -10.96
CA GLU A 154 -13.19 15.90 -12.00
C GLU A 154 -13.82 16.27 -13.34
N LYS A 155 -13.14 17.14 -14.10
CA LYS A 155 -13.62 17.64 -15.39
C LYS A 155 -12.69 17.18 -16.50
N MET A 156 -13.28 16.78 -17.61
CA MET A 156 -12.57 16.34 -18.81
C MET A 156 -13.16 17.02 -20.04
N SER A 157 -12.30 17.50 -20.94
CA SER A 157 -12.76 18.01 -22.24
C SER A 157 -13.35 16.88 -23.08
N LEU A 158 -14.51 17.13 -23.70
CA LEU A 158 -15.13 16.19 -24.62
C LEU A 158 -14.51 16.26 -26.02
N GLU A 159 -13.95 17.42 -26.40
CA GLU A 159 -13.37 17.62 -27.72
C GLU A 159 -12.10 16.79 -27.90
N GLY A 160 -12.03 16.00 -28.99
CA GLY A 160 -10.91 15.08 -29.23
C GLY A 160 -10.86 13.88 -28.29
N CYS A 161 -11.89 13.66 -27.46
CA CYS A 161 -11.91 12.57 -26.48
C CYS A 161 -11.88 11.18 -27.18
N PRO A 162 -10.88 10.32 -26.89
CA PRO A 162 -10.68 9.05 -27.59
C PRO A 162 -11.51 7.88 -27.00
N PHE A 163 -12.41 8.16 -26.05
CA PHE A 163 -13.14 7.12 -25.32
C PHE A 163 -14.46 6.74 -26.00
N GLU A 164 -14.75 5.43 -26.03
CA GLU A 164 -16.09 4.94 -26.30
C GLU A 164 -17.00 5.23 -25.11
N MET A 165 -18.17 5.79 -25.39
CA MET A 165 -19.10 6.26 -24.36
C MET A 165 -20.41 5.51 -24.44
N ASP A 166 -21.04 5.28 -23.29
CA ASP A 166 -22.41 4.79 -23.19
C ASP A 166 -23.30 5.93 -22.69
N TRP A 167 -24.29 6.35 -23.47
CA TRP A 167 -25.29 7.33 -23.06
C TRP A 167 -26.55 6.64 -22.54
N PHE A 168 -27.13 7.16 -21.45
CA PHE A 168 -28.39 6.65 -20.92
C PHE A 168 -29.59 7.22 -21.68
N ASP A 169 -30.16 6.42 -22.58
CA ASP A 169 -31.40 6.77 -23.28
C ASP A 169 -32.59 6.65 -22.32
N THR A 170 -33.01 7.78 -21.75
CA THR A 170 -34.14 7.85 -20.83
C THR A 170 -35.46 7.41 -21.47
N LYS A 171 -35.62 7.50 -22.79
CA LYS A 171 -36.84 7.07 -23.50
C LYS A 171 -36.88 5.56 -23.67
N ALA A 172 -35.73 4.94 -23.95
CA ALA A 172 -35.61 3.50 -24.12
C ALA A 172 -35.21 2.75 -22.82
N ASN A 173 -34.95 3.50 -21.74
CA ASN A 173 -34.48 3.03 -20.44
C ASN A 173 -33.27 2.08 -20.55
N ARG A 174 -32.27 2.45 -21.36
CA ARG A 174 -31.09 1.61 -21.62
C ARG A 174 -29.85 2.44 -21.97
N TRP A 175 -28.68 1.86 -21.70
CA TRP A 175 -27.40 2.38 -22.15
C TRP A 175 -27.19 2.10 -23.64
N THR A 176 -26.78 3.13 -24.38
CA THR A 176 -26.51 3.05 -25.82
C THR A 176 -25.11 3.55 -26.12
N LYS A 177 -24.30 2.74 -26.80
CA LYS A 177 -22.97 3.13 -27.28
C LYS A 177 -23.03 4.32 -28.23
N VAL A 178 -22.23 5.33 -27.95
CA VAL A 178 -22.11 6.58 -28.68
C VAL A 178 -20.64 7.00 -28.79
N MET A 179 -20.31 7.70 -29.87
CA MET A 179 -19.04 8.41 -30.02
C MET A 179 -19.33 9.89 -30.25
N HIS A 180 -18.53 10.75 -29.62
CA HIS A 180 -18.60 12.18 -29.87
C HIS A 180 -18.20 12.47 -31.32
N GLU A 181 -18.98 13.29 -32.02
CA GLU A 181 -18.67 13.71 -33.39
C GLU A 181 -18.29 15.20 -33.41
N ASN A 182 -19.16 16.05 -32.87
CA ASN A 182 -18.90 17.49 -32.72
C ASN A 182 -19.95 18.13 -31.80
N GLN A 183 -19.53 19.05 -30.93
CA GLN A 183 -20.41 19.74 -29.97
C GLN A 183 -21.39 18.75 -29.30
N TRP A 184 -22.69 19.05 -29.30
CA TRP A 184 -23.74 18.22 -28.70
C TRP A 184 -24.13 17.02 -29.57
N VAL A 185 -23.45 16.76 -30.68
CA VAL A 185 -23.79 15.69 -31.64
C VAL A 185 -22.92 14.46 -31.41
N PHE A 186 -23.60 13.34 -31.23
CA PHE A 186 -23.00 12.03 -30.99
C PHE A 186 -23.52 11.03 -32.02
N LYS A 187 -22.69 10.05 -32.37
CA LYS A 187 -23.01 9.00 -33.33
C LYS A 187 -23.12 7.66 -32.61
N THR A 188 -24.26 7.00 -32.78
CA THR A 188 -24.47 5.64 -32.26
C THR A 188 -23.72 4.60 -33.10
N ALA A 189 -23.55 3.38 -32.58
CA ALA A 189 -22.95 2.27 -33.32
C ALA A 189 -23.63 1.93 -34.66
N THR A 190 -24.93 2.26 -34.82
CA THR A 190 -25.67 2.08 -36.08
C THR A 190 -25.47 3.23 -37.07
N GLY A 191 -24.65 4.22 -36.73
CA GLY A 191 -24.38 5.41 -37.53
C GLY A 191 -25.43 6.52 -37.38
N LYS A 192 -26.48 6.32 -36.59
CA LYS A 192 -27.48 7.37 -36.33
C LYS A 192 -26.88 8.47 -35.46
N ARG A 193 -27.05 9.72 -35.91
CA ARG A 193 -26.72 10.92 -35.15
C ARG A 193 -27.80 11.25 -34.13
N ILE A 194 -27.38 11.54 -32.92
CA ILE A 194 -28.23 11.97 -31.81
C ILE A 194 -27.65 13.26 -31.22
N ARG A 195 -28.51 14.15 -30.73
CA ARG A 195 -28.08 15.36 -30.04
C ARG A 195 -28.35 15.22 -28.55
N LEU A 196 -27.29 15.20 -27.74
CA LEU A 196 -27.39 15.14 -26.29
C LEU A 196 -27.60 16.55 -25.70
N GLN A 197 -28.01 16.60 -24.44
CA GLN A 197 -28.34 17.83 -23.72
C GLN A 197 -27.49 17.98 -22.45
N PRO A 198 -27.37 19.19 -21.90
CA PRO A 198 -26.77 19.39 -20.59
C PRO A 198 -27.42 18.49 -19.53
N LYS A 199 -26.59 17.93 -18.65
CA LYS A 199 -26.91 16.96 -17.58
C LYS A 199 -27.25 15.53 -18.04
N ASP A 200 -27.28 15.25 -19.35
CA ASP A 200 -27.37 13.86 -19.82
C ASP A 200 -26.22 13.03 -19.22
N THR A 201 -26.55 11.80 -18.83
CA THR A 201 -25.60 10.90 -18.18
C THR A 201 -24.89 10.05 -19.21
N ILE A 202 -23.56 10.09 -19.16
CA ILE A 202 -22.66 9.23 -19.91
C ILE A 202 -21.91 8.35 -18.91
N ARG A 203 -21.59 7.13 -19.32
CA ARG A 203 -20.65 6.29 -18.59
C ARG A 203 -19.51 5.83 -19.51
N ILE A 204 -18.31 5.71 -18.95
CA ILE A 204 -17.12 5.27 -19.67
C ILE A 204 -16.51 4.13 -18.87
N HIS A 205 -16.18 3.03 -19.55
CA HIS A 205 -15.58 1.87 -18.89
C HIS A 205 -14.20 2.23 -18.32
N LYS A 206 -13.95 1.91 -17.04
CA LYS A 206 -12.69 2.16 -16.30
C LYS A 206 -11.46 1.65 -17.04
N GLU A 207 -11.57 0.52 -17.72
CA GLU A 207 -10.46 -0.02 -18.54
C GLU A 207 -10.01 0.93 -19.66
N GLN A 208 -10.87 1.85 -20.12
CA GLN A 208 -10.46 2.84 -21.12
C GLN A 208 -9.56 3.93 -20.51
N PHE A 209 -9.53 4.08 -19.19
CA PHE A 209 -8.59 4.94 -18.47
C PHE A 209 -7.27 4.22 -18.13
N GLU A 210 -7.16 2.93 -18.44
CA GLU A 210 -5.91 2.18 -18.27
C GLU A 210 -4.86 2.72 -19.26
N PRO A 211 -3.68 3.19 -18.82
CA PRO A 211 -2.70 3.86 -19.68
C PRO A 211 -2.31 3.06 -20.92
N PHE A 212 -2.31 1.73 -20.83
CA PHE A 212 -2.02 0.85 -21.96
C PHE A 212 -3.18 0.74 -22.95
N GLN A 213 -4.42 0.74 -22.48
CA GLN A 213 -5.58 0.76 -23.36
C GLN A 213 -5.66 2.09 -24.11
N ILE A 214 -5.36 3.19 -23.42
CA ILE A 214 -5.24 4.51 -24.03
C ILE A 214 -4.16 4.51 -25.11
N LEU A 215 -2.97 4.00 -24.79
CA LEU A 215 -1.89 3.85 -25.76
C LEU A 215 -2.35 3.06 -26.99
N LEU A 216 -3.05 1.94 -26.78
CA LEU A 216 -3.59 1.15 -27.89
C LEU A 216 -4.64 1.92 -28.70
N ASN A 217 -5.42 2.82 -28.11
CA ASN A 217 -6.38 3.65 -28.85
C ASN A 217 -5.67 4.74 -29.68
N GLU A 218 -4.56 5.28 -29.17
CA GLU A 218 -3.73 6.31 -29.84
C GLU A 218 -2.88 5.78 -30.99
N LEU A 219 -2.49 4.51 -30.96
CA LEU A 219 -1.66 3.90 -32.02
C LEU A 219 -2.48 3.68 -33.30
N GLU A 220 -1.85 3.83 -34.46
CA GLU A 220 -2.43 3.34 -35.70
C GLU A 220 -2.37 1.80 -35.77
N SER A 221 -3.23 1.19 -36.59
CA SER A 221 -3.32 -0.27 -36.72
C SER A 221 -1.97 -0.96 -36.98
N PRO A 222 -1.06 -0.46 -37.84
CA PRO A 222 0.25 -1.07 -38.04
C PRO A 222 1.13 -1.03 -36.79
N SER A 223 1.12 0.09 -36.05
CA SER A 223 1.86 0.23 -34.80
C SER A 223 1.33 -0.71 -33.71
N LYS A 224 0.00 -0.85 -33.59
CA LYS A 224 -0.63 -1.85 -32.69
C LYS A 224 -0.15 -3.26 -32.99
N GLN A 225 -0.11 -3.64 -34.26
CA GLN A 225 0.36 -4.95 -34.70
C GLN A 225 1.86 -5.14 -34.43
N SER A 226 2.68 -4.10 -34.59
CA SER A 226 4.11 -4.14 -34.28
C SER A 226 4.38 -4.33 -32.80
N LEU A 227 3.66 -3.59 -31.93
CA LEU A 227 3.73 -3.77 -30.48
C LEU A 227 3.29 -5.19 -30.06
N ALA A 228 2.17 -5.68 -30.61
CA ALA A 228 1.69 -7.02 -30.32
C ALA A 228 2.70 -8.11 -30.75
N ARG A 229 3.33 -7.95 -31.93
CA ARG A 229 4.38 -8.85 -32.40
C ARG A 229 5.60 -8.83 -31.49
N LEU A 230 6.04 -7.67 -31.00
CA LEU A 230 7.15 -7.56 -30.06
C LEU A 230 6.85 -8.27 -28.75
N MET A 231 5.69 -8.00 -28.15
CA MET A 231 5.28 -8.67 -26.91
C MET A 231 5.25 -10.19 -27.11
N HIS A 232 4.71 -10.66 -28.24
CA HIS A 232 4.65 -12.08 -28.55
C HIS A 232 6.03 -12.71 -28.77
N TYR A 233 6.93 -12.02 -29.48
CA TYR A 233 8.31 -12.47 -29.73
C TYR A 233 9.05 -12.76 -28.42
N TYR A 234 8.93 -11.88 -27.43
CA TYR A 234 9.52 -12.06 -26.10
C TYR A 234 8.70 -12.98 -25.18
N GLY A 235 7.60 -13.59 -25.65
CA GLY A 235 6.78 -14.51 -24.86
C GLY A 235 5.87 -13.85 -23.82
N PHE A 236 5.64 -12.53 -23.94
CA PHE A 236 4.77 -11.73 -23.09
C PHE A 236 3.37 -11.53 -23.72
N GLN A 237 2.43 -11.13 -22.88
CA GLN A 237 1.02 -10.89 -23.21
C GLN A 237 0.56 -9.72 -22.35
N ARG A 238 -0.58 -9.10 -22.66
CA ARG A 238 -1.14 -7.98 -21.87
C ARG A 238 -1.24 -8.30 -20.37
N LYS A 239 -1.61 -9.53 -20.01
CA LYS A 239 -1.72 -9.96 -18.59
C LYS A 239 -0.39 -9.96 -17.81
N HIS A 240 0.74 -9.92 -18.51
CA HIS A 240 2.07 -9.87 -17.91
C HIS A 240 2.59 -8.43 -17.77
N MET A 241 1.81 -7.42 -18.20
CA MET A 241 2.18 -6.02 -18.05
C MET A 241 2.02 -5.60 -16.59
N VAL A 242 3.07 -5.02 -16.03
CA VAL A 242 3.11 -4.52 -14.66
C VAL A 242 2.83 -3.03 -14.63
N GLN A 243 3.35 -2.29 -15.60
CA GLN A 243 3.24 -0.84 -15.64
C GLN A 243 3.21 -0.35 -17.09
N CYS A 244 2.38 0.66 -17.35
CA CYS A 244 2.41 1.45 -18.57
C CYS A 244 2.38 2.93 -18.19
N HIS A 245 3.44 3.66 -18.52
CA HIS A 245 3.48 5.11 -18.42
C HIS A 245 3.18 5.70 -19.79
N ASN A 246 2.02 6.34 -19.94
CA ASN A 246 1.62 7.00 -21.17
C ASN A 246 1.70 8.53 -20.99
N THR A 247 2.66 9.18 -21.66
CA THR A 247 2.85 10.64 -21.65
C THR A 247 2.00 11.36 -22.69
N LEU A 248 1.51 10.66 -23.71
CA LEU A 248 0.77 11.26 -24.84
C LEU A 248 -0.59 11.78 -24.39
N LEU A 249 -1.31 11.01 -23.56
CA LEU A 249 -2.59 11.44 -22.99
C LEU A 249 -2.47 12.79 -22.26
N ARG A 250 -1.44 12.95 -21.41
CA ARG A 250 -1.23 14.20 -20.67
C ARG A 250 -1.03 15.36 -21.64
N GLN A 251 -0.22 15.17 -22.68
CA GLN A 251 0.02 16.18 -23.70
C GLN A 251 -1.23 16.50 -24.54
N LEU A 252 -2.10 15.52 -24.80
CA LEU A 252 -3.37 15.75 -25.51
C LEU A 252 -4.40 16.48 -24.65
N LEU A 253 -4.44 16.23 -23.34
CA LEU A 253 -5.35 16.89 -22.42
C LEU A 253 -4.91 18.31 -22.05
N GLU A 254 -3.60 18.60 -22.07
CA GLU A 254 -3.02 19.91 -21.72
C GLU A 254 -2.81 20.84 -22.92
N ALA A 255 -2.99 20.35 -24.16
CA ALA A 255 -2.72 21.14 -25.35
C ALA A 255 -3.89 22.03 -25.75
N GLU A 256 -3.84 23.28 -25.27
CA GLU A 256 -4.80 24.31 -25.67
C GLU A 256 -4.57 24.80 -27.12
N GLU A 257 -3.33 24.74 -27.66
CA GLU A 257 -3.03 25.26 -29.02
C GLU A 257 -1.95 24.48 -29.82
N ASP A 258 -1.18 23.58 -29.19
CA ASP A 258 -0.05 22.92 -29.87
C ASP A 258 -0.48 21.75 -30.76
N ARG A 259 -0.16 21.82 -32.05
CA ARG A 259 -0.43 20.77 -33.04
C ARG A 259 0.72 19.77 -33.22
N GLN A 260 1.72 19.80 -32.35
CA GLN A 260 2.88 18.92 -32.44
C GLN A 260 3.20 18.30 -31.08
N PHE A 261 3.28 16.97 -31.05
CA PHE A 261 3.52 16.20 -29.84
C PHE A 261 4.70 15.28 -30.03
N SER A 262 5.53 15.14 -29.01
CA SER A 262 6.57 14.12 -28.98
C SER A 262 6.84 13.70 -27.54
N GLY A 263 7.22 12.43 -27.36
CA GLY A 263 7.46 11.90 -26.05
C GLY A 263 7.86 10.43 -26.06
N VAL A 264 7.94 9.87 -24.86
CA VAL A 264 8.34 8.48 -24.64
C VAL A 264 7.42 7.84 -23.61
N ASN A 265 6.74 6.80 -24.05
CA ASN A 265 5.95 5.92 -23.20
C ASN A 265 6.83 4.75 -22.73
N PHE A 266 6.57 4.24 -21.53
CA PHE A 266 7.27 3.09 -20.98
C PHE A 266 6.28 1.97 -20.69
N ILE A 267 6.56 0.77 -21.18
CA ILE A 267 5.78 -0.44 -20.91
C ILE A 267 6.70 -1.45 -20.25
N ILE A 268 6.34 -1.90 -19.06
CA ILE A 268 7.10 -2.86 -18.28
C ILE A 268 6.27 -4.12 -18.15
N CYS A 269 6.85 -5.25 -18.56
CA CYS A 269 6.25 -6.57 -18.47
C CYS A 269 7.11 -7.50 -17.62
N GLN A 270 6.46 -8.30 -16.79
CA GLN A 270 7.10 -9.31 -15.94
C GLN A 270 6.31 -10.63 -15.99
N LYS A 271 7.03 -11.74 -16.16
CA LYS A 271 6.48 -13.09 -16.20
C LYS A 271 7.44 -14.03 -15.50
N ASN A 272 7.04 -14.54 -14.33
CA ASN A 272 7.93 -15.26 -13.42
C ASN A 272 9.16 -14.39 -13.07
N GLU A 273 10.37 -14.86 -13.39
CA GLU A 273 11.62 -14.12 -13.22
C GLU A 273 12.04 -13.32 -14.46
N SER A 274 11.32 -13.46 -15.58
CA SER A 274 11.66 -12.77 -16.83
C SER A 274 11.11 -11.36 -16.90
N PHE A 275 11.90 -10.44 -17.47
CA PHE A 275 11.60 -9.01 -17.54
C PHE A 275 11.74 -8.46 -18.95
N LEU A 276 10.79 -7.61 -19.36
CA LEU A 276 10.83 -6.90 -20.63
C LEU A 276 10.45 -5.43 -20.42
N MET A 277 11.31 -4.53 -20.88
CA MET A 277 11.02 -3.11 -20.97
C MET A 277 10.85 -2.71 -22.44
N ILE A 278 9.76 -2.02 -22.75
CA ILE A 278 9.49 -1.44 -24.07
C ILE A 278 9.42 0.08 -23.90
N GLN A 279 10.29 0.79 -24.61
CA GLN A 279 10.23 2.24 -24.75
C GLN A 279 9.55 2.56 -26.07
N HIS A 280 8.43 3.26 -26.02
CA HIS A 280 7.71 3.71 -27.20
C HIS A 280 7.91 5.21 -27.38
N ARG A 281 8.81 5.59 -28.29
CA ARG A 281 8.99 7.00 -28.69
C ARG A 281 7.98 7.33 -29.77
N TYR A 282 7.26 8.42 -29.59
CA TYR A 282 6.25 8.86 -30.55
C TYR A 282 6.51 10.31 -30.98
N GLU A 283 6.12 10.61 -32.21
CA GLU A 283 5.94 11.98 -32.69
C GLU A 283 4.60 12.07 -33.43
N ARG A 284 3.89 13.17 -33.24
CA ARG A 284 2.64 13.50 -33.90
C ARG A 284 2.69 14.93 -34.40
N LYS A 285 2.25 15.19 -35.64
CA LYS A 285 1.94 16.54 -36.10
C LYS A 285 0.53 16.54 -36.68
N LEU A 286 -0.38 17.22 -36.01
CA LEU A 286 -1.77 17.36 -36.43
C LEU A 286 -1.88 18.43 -37.50
N HIS A 287 -2.58 18.13 -38.58
CA HIS A 287 -2.78 19.02 -39.70
C HIS A 287 -4.27 19.20 -39.99
N SER A 288 -4.69 20.44 -40.27
CA SER A 288 -6.10 20.73 -40.54
C SER A 288 -6.50 20.47 -41.99
N ASP A 289 -5.52 20.36 -42.89
CA ASP A 289 -5.67 20.42 -44.35
C ASP A 289 -5.01 19.23 -45.08
N ARG A 290 -4.30 18.36 -44.35
CA ARG A 290 -3.62 17.17 -44.88
C ARG A 290 -3.55 16.08 -43.80
N ASP A 291 -3.12 14.89 -44.20
CA ASP A 291 -2.94 13.78 -43.27
C ASP A 291 -1.91 14.12 -42.17
N ASP A 292 -2.21 13.67 -40.95
CA ASP A 292 -1.36 13.85 -39.79
C ASP A 292 -0.02 13.11 -39.96
N TYR A 293 1.05 13.67 -39.43
CA TYR A 293 2.32 12.95 -39.33
C TYR A 293 2.30 12.05 -38.09
N VAL A 294 2.51 10.76 -38.28
CA VAL A 294 2.57 9.75 -37.22
C VAL A 294 3.89 9.00 -37.32
N TYR A 295 4.68 9.07 -36.25
CA TYR A 295 5.91 8.29 -36.08
C TYR A 295 5.88 7.54 -34.74
N ASP A 296 6.16 6.24 -34.78
CA ASP A 296 6.22 5.37 -33.60
C ASP A 296 7.50 4.52 -33.65
N ARG A 297 8.28 4.53 -32.57
CA ARG A 297 9.47 3.69 -32.42
C ARG A 297 9.40 2.91 -31.12
N PHE A 298 9.35 1.60 -31.21
CA PHE A 298 9.37 0.67 -30.09
C PHE A 298 10.78 0.10 -29.91
N GLU A 299 11.41 0.38 -28.77
CA GLU A 299 12.70 -0.21 -28.37
C GLU A 299 12.46 -1.18 -27.21
N CYS A 300 12.72 -2.46 -27.44
CA CYS A 300 12.58 -3.53 -26.45
C CYS A 300 13.95 -3.90 -25.87
N THR A 301 14.01 -4.12 -24.56
CA THR A 301 15.17 -4.69 -23.86
C THR A 301 14.70 -5.78 -22.90
N SER A 302 15.23 -6.98 -23.02
CA SER A 302 14.99 -8.08 -22.07
C SER A 302 16.12 -8.22 -21.05
N ASP A 303 15.84 -8.96 -19.97
CA ASP A 303 16.81 -9.44 -18.98
C ASP A 303 17.87 -10.40 -19.55
N LEU A 304 17.59 -11.02 -20.70
CA LEU A 304 18.54 -11.83 -21.46
C LEU A 304 19.49 -11.00 -22.33
N ASN A 305 19.50 -9.67 -22.15
CA ASN A 305 20.27 -8.72 -22.94
C ASN A 305 19.94 -8.73 -24.45
N GLU A 306 18.73 -9.19 -24.81
CA GLU A 306 18.22 -9.09 -26.17
C GLU A 306 17.60 -7.70 -26.37
N ARG A 307 17.89 -7.10 -27.53
CA ARG A 307 17.37 -5.79 -27.92
C ARG A 307 16.74 -5.84 -29.30
N GLN A 308 15.57 -5.25 -29.43
CA GLN A 308 14.89 -5.14 -30.72
C GLN A 308 14.27 -3.76 -30.88
N VAL A 309 14.38 -3.20 -32.08
CA VAL A 309 13.80 -1.91 -32.41
C VAL A 309 12.88 -2.08 -33.61
N ILE A 310 11.65 -1.59 -33.50
CA ILE A 310 10.71 -1.50 -34.61
C ILE A 310 10.23 -0.07 -34.74
N THR A 311 10.21 0.44 -35.97
CA THR A 311 9.76 1.80 -36.27
C THR A 311 8.62 1.74 -37.27
N TYR A 312 7.66 2.63 -37.10
CA TYR A 312 6.57 2.90 -38.02
C TYR A 312 6.49 4.40 -38.30
N THR A 313 6.22 4.75 -39.55
CA THR A 313 5.89 6.11 -39.99
C THR A 313 4.82 6.01 -41.07
N ASN A 314 3.80 6.86 -41.00
CA ASN A 314 2.74 6.89 -42.02
C ASN A 314 3.14 7.72 -43.26
N MET A 315 4.23 8.50 -43.19
CA MET A 315 4.82 9.16 -44.34
C MET A 315 6.01 8.37 -44.88
N GLN A 316 5.98 8.05 -46.18
CA GLN A 316 7.19 7.65 -46.91
C GLN A 316 8.13 8.85 -46.94
N THR A 317 9.29 8.75 -46.31
CA THR A 317 10.42 9.61 -46.65
C THR A 317 10.79 9.29 -48.10
N SER A 318 10.33 10.10 -49.04
CA SER A 318 10.93 10.17 -50.37
C SER A 318 12.41 10.49 -50.15
N GLN A 319 13.29 9.51 -50.41
CA GLN A 319 14.73 9.75 -50.52
C GLN A 319 15.04 10.48 -51.83
#